data_AF-A0A2S1JRK7-F1
#
_entry.id   AF-A0A2S1JRK7-F1
#
_cell.length_a   1.000
_cell.length_b   1.000
_cell.length_c   1.000
_cell.angle_alpha   90.00
_cell.angle_beta   90.00
_cell.angle_gamma   90.00
#
_symmetry.space_group_name_H-M   'P 1'
#
loop_
_entity.id
_entity.type
_entity.pdbx_description
1 polymer ?
#
loop_
_entity_poly.entity_id
_entity_poly.type
_entity_poly.pdbx_seq_one_letter_code
_entity_poly.pdbx_strand_id
1 'polypeptide(L)'
;MTAIIKMLLARGPLTRAALAISVAFLISAPALAEDFVFPTPIPFTNSEREALFAAVNGETTREQRKQAYLAQLARLTSMEDAELQDVEELEALMQSLLESLPDDPELNAALGSTTSFKSSFYLDRLAKLSLFSRRGNRMMDRAVKQSPFNLGARLQRGISCANMPAFLKRARYAVEDLELVREQVGNRFGKEFLGFVEFYLAQAYERNKQPDDARVLWGKVAESDTDWSTKAKQALRSI
;
A
#
# COMPACT_ATOMS: atom_id res chain seq x y z
N MET A 1 41.00 -54.16 47.68
CA MET A 1 41.18 -54.23 49.14
C MET A 1 40.53 -53.00 49.74
N THR A 2 39.43 -53.22 50.49
CA THR A 2 38.88 -52.37 51.57
C THR A 2 38.36 -50.96 51.17
N ALA A 3 37.05 -50.71 50.95
CA ALA A 3 35.98 -50.48 51.96
C ALA A 3 36.23 -49.17 52.78
N ILE A 4 35.35 -48.22 53.11
CA ILE A 4 33.91 -48.16 53.46
C ILE A 4 33.63 -46.67 53.82
N ILE A 5 32.60 -45.98 53.28
CA ILE A 5 31.29 -45.62 53.89
C ILE A 5 31.27 -44.42 54.90
N LYS A 6 30.16 -43.63 54.79
CA LYS A 6 29.47 -42.73 55.77
C LYS A 6 29.96 -41.28 55.89
N MET A 7 29.15 -40.23 56.07
CA MET A 7 27.69 -39.95 56.02
C MET A 7 27.49 -38.49 56.51
N LEU A 8 26.31 -37.90 56.24
CA LEU A 8 25.67 -36.76 56.93
C LEU A 8 26.29 -35.36 56.68
N LEU A 9 25.73 -34.56 55.76
CA LEU A 9 24.53 -33.72 55.89
C LEU A 9 24.54 -32.77 57.11
N ALA A 10 24.92 -31.52 56.85
CA ALA A 10 24.34 -30.35 57.53
C ALA A 10 24.25 -29.19 56.53
N ARG A 11 23.02 -28.71 56.34
CA ARG A 11 22.61 -27.64 55.43
C ARG A 11 22.94 -26.27 56.05
N GLY A 12 23.44 -25.34 55.24
CA GLY A 12 23.51 -23.90 55.53
C GLY A 12 23.64 -23.11 54.22
N PRO A 13 23.01 -21.93 54.08
CA PRO A 13 22.46 -21.50 52.79
C PRO A 13 23.42 -20.69 51.91
N LEU A 14 23.31 -21.02 50.62
CA LEU A 14 23.71 -20.32 49.40
C LEU A 14 23.93 -18.81 49.53
N THR A 15 25.19 -18.39 49.44
CA THR A 15 25.57 -17.07 48.91
C THR A 15 26.92 -17.19 48.19
N ARG A 16 26.90 -17.10 46.86
CA ARG A 16 27.81 -16.29 46.03
C ARG A 16 27.58 -16.56 44.55
N ALA A 17 27.37 -15.47 43.84
CA ALA A 17 27.16 -15.36 42.42
C ALA A 17 28.47 -15.54 41.62
N ALA A 18 28.30 -15.56 40.29
CA ALA A 18 29.29 -15.44 39.22
C ALA A 18 29.97 -16.77 38.83
N LEU A 19 30.09 -17.16 37.56
CA LEU A 19 29.94 -16.45 36.29
C LEU A 19 29.79 -17.53 35.20
N ALA A 20 28.60 -17.71 34.61
CA ALA A 20 28.46 -18.48 33.38
C ALA A 20 28.57 -17.51 32.21
N ILE A 21 29.76 -17.41 31.61
CA ILE A 21 29.94 -16.69 30.35
C ILE A 21 29.36 -17.58 29.25
N SER A 22 28.06 -17.48 29.01
CA SER A 22 27.45 -17.96 27.78
C SER A 22 27.84 -16.99 26.68
N VAL A 23 28.86 -17.35 25.89
CA VAL A 23 29.18 -16.67 24.64
C VAL A 23 28.03 -16.96 23.67
N ALA A 24 27.06 -16.05 23.62
CA ALA A 24 26.05 -16.04 22.58
C ALA A 24 26.75 -15.70 21.26
N PHE A 25 26.92 -16.70 20.39
CA PHE A 25 27.23 -16.46 18.99
C PHE A 25 26.05 -15.72 18.36
N LEU A 26 26.15 -14.39 18.30
CA LEU A 26 25.35 -13.55 17.43
C LEU A 26 25.76 -13.87 16.00
N ILE A 27 25.09 -14.85 15.40
CA ILE A 27 25.06 -14.97 13.94
C ILE A 27 24.20 -13.80 13.47
N SER A 28 24.83 -12.65 13.23
CA SER A 28 24.24 -11.63 12.37
C SER A 28 24.12 -12.25 10.99
N ALA A 29 22.96 -12.85 10.70
CA ALA A 29 22.58 -13.09 9.33
C ALA A 29 22.66 -11.74 8.62
N PRO A 30 23.40 -11.61 7.50
CA PRO A 30 23.26 -10.43 6.67
C PRO A 30 21.79 -10.41 6.26
N ALA A 31 21.05 -9.39 6.71
CA ALA A 31 19.78 -9.07 6.09
C ALA A 31 20.10 -8.86 4.62
N LEU A 32 19.76 -9.83 3.78
CA LEU A 32 19.71 -9.61 2.34
C LEU A 32 18.78 -8.41 2.19
N ALA A 33 19.31 -7.27 1.79
CA ALA A 33 18.49 -6.12 1.47
C ALA A 33 17.58 -6.60 0.32
N GLU A 34 16.31 -6.86 0.62
CA GLU A 34 15.35 -7.20 -0.41
C GLU A 34 15.20 -5.98 -1.31
N ASP A 35 15.57 -6.13 -2.59
CA ASP A 35 15.48 -5.06 -3.56
C ASP A 35 14.01 -4.65 -3.75
N PHE A 36 13.73 -3.35 -3.66
CA PHE A 36 12.39 -2.83 -3.89
C PHE A 36 11.93 -3.06 -5.34
N VAL A 37 10.70 -3.55 -5.50
CA VAL A 37 10.03 -3.65 -6.79
C VAL A 37 9.20 -2.39 -7.00
N PHE A 38 9.56 -1.60 -8.01
CA PHE A 38 8.93 -0.31 -8.29
C PHE A 38 7.51 -0.44 -8.87
N PRO A 39 6.64 0.57 -8.68
CA PRO A 39 5.32 0.59 -9.29
C PRO A 39 5.38 0.52 -10.82
N THR A 40 4.38 -0.11 -11.43
CA THR A 40 4.22 -0.09 -12.89
C THR A 40 3.91 1.35 -13.33
N PRO A 41 4.68 1.95 -14.25
CA PRO A 41 4.43 3.31 -14.71
C PRO A 41 3.11 3.38 -15.49
N ILE A 42 2.28 4.37 -15.19
CA ILE A 42 1.03 4.67 -15.93
C ILE A 42 1.03 6.13 -16.37
N PRO A 43 0.31 6.49 -17.44
CA PRO A 43 0.15 7.89 -17.83
C PRO A 43 -0.51 8.75 -16.75
N PHE A 44 -0.23 10.06 -16.77
CA PHE A 44 -0.77 10.99 -15.77
C PHE A 44 -2.15 11.54 -16.15
N THR A 45 -2.42 11.69 -17.44
CA THR A 45 -3.70 12.24 -17.91
C THR A 45 -4.74 11.15 -18.14
N ASN A 46 -6.02 11.49 -17.93
CA ASN A 46 -7.12 10.54 -18.18
C ASN A 46 -7.26 10.18 -19.66
N SER A 47 -6.94 11.11 -20.57
CA SER A 47 -6.97 10.84 -22.02
C SER A 47 -5.93 9.81 -22.43
N GLU A 48 -4.70 9.91 -21.92
CA GLU A 48 -3.65 8.91 -22.20
C GLU A 48 -3.95 7.55 -21.56
N ARG A 49 -4.52 7.54 -20.34
CA ARG A 49 -4.95 6.30 -19.67
C ARG A 49 -6.03 5.58 -20.46
N GLU A 50 -7.01 6.33 -20.97
CA GLU A 50 -8.07 5.80 -21.81
C GLU A 50 -7.53 5.25 -23.13
N ALA A 51 -6.63 6.00 -23.80
CA ALA A 51 -5.99 5.53 -25.03
C ALA A 51 -5.19 4.23 -24.81
N LEU A 52 -4.48 4.13 -23.67
CA LEU A 52 -3.74 2.93 -23.30
C LEU A 52 -4.67 1.74 -23.06
N PHE A 53 -5.82 1.95 -22.41
CA PHE A 53 -6.81 0.91 -22.18
C PHE A 53 -7.50 0.48 -23.49
N ALA A 54 -7.87 1.43 -24.35
CA ALA A 54 -8.49 1.17 -25.65
C ALA A 54 -7.56 0.42 -26.63
N ALA A 55 -6.24 0.52 -26.46
CA ALA A 55 -5.27 -0.20 -27.28
C ALA A 55 -5.15 -1.70 -26.95
N VAL A 56 -5.73 -2.16 -25.83
CA VAL A 56 -5.69 -3.57 -25.44
C VAL A 56 -6.42 -4.45 -26.46
N ASN A 57 -5.69 -5.37 -27.06
CA ASN A 57 -6.18 -6.35 -28.02
C ASN A 57 -5.56 -7.75 -27.79
N GLY A 58 -5.87 -8.72 -28.64
CA GLY A 58 -5.41 -10.11 -28.51
C GLY A 58 -3.88 -10.31 -28.50
N GLU A 59 -3.12 -9.40 -29.10
CA GLU A 59 -1.65 -9.46 -29.20
C GLU A 59 -0.94 -8.84 -27.98
N THR A 60 -1.69 -8.16 -27.12
CA THR A 60 -1.17 -7.46 -25.94
C THR A 60 -0.59 -8.45 -24.94
N THR A 61 0.66 -8.22 -24.51
CA THR A 61 1.32 -9.02 -23.46
C THR A 61 0.60 -8.89 -22.11
N ARG A 62 0.89 -9.79 -21.17
CA ARG A 62 0.25 -9.77 -19.85
C ARG A 62 0.63 -8.51 -19.07
N GLU A 63 1.86 -8.07 -19.22
CA GLU A 63 2.45 -6.89 -18.59
C GLU A 63 1.83 -5.60 -19.16
N GLN A 64 1.63 -5.53 -20.47
CA GLN A 64 0.91 -4.42 -21.11
C GLN A 64 -0.57 -4.36 -20.67
N ARG A 65 -1.25 -5.52 -20.54
CA ARG A 65 -2.61 -5.57 -20.00
C ARG A 65 -2.66 -5.10 -18.55
N LYS A 66 -1.71 -5.54 -17.71
CA LYS A 66 -1.57 -5.06 -16.33
C LYS A 66 -1.44 -3.54 -16.31
N GLN A 67 -0.53 -2.98 -17.10
CA GLN A 67 -0.34 -1.53 -17.19
C GLN A 67 -1.62 -0.79 -17.61
N ALA A 68 -2.31 -1.29 -18.63
CA ALA A 68 -3.58 -0.74 -19.10
C ALA A 68 -4.69 -0.80 -18.04
N TYR A 69 -4.79 -1.89 -17.29
CA TYR A 69 -5.80 -2.04 -16.25
C TYR A 69 -5.51 -1.17 -15.02
N LEU A 70 -4.23 -0.99 -14.66
CA LEU A 70 -3.82 -0.02 -13.63
C LEU A 70 -4.14 1.42 -14.07
N ALA A 71 -3.91 1.74 -15.34
CA ALA A 71 -4.26 3.05 -15.92
C ALA A 71 -5.78 3.29 -15.90
N GLN A 72 -6.57 2.27 -16.27
CA GLN A 72 -8.03 2.36 -16.23
C GLN A 72 -8.56 2.50 -14.79
N LEU A 73 -7.97 1.80 -13.82
CA LEU A 73 -8.31 1.99 -12.40
C LEU A 73 -8.06 3.44 -11.95
N ALA A 74 -6.89 4.00 -12.29
CA ALA A 74 -6.56 5.38 -11.97
C ALA A 74 -7.51 6.38 -12.64
N ARG A 75 -7.96 6.09 -13.87
CA ARG A 75 -8.98 6.90 -14.56
C ARG A 75 -10.32 6.85 -13.81
N LEU A 76 -10.88 5.65 -13.63
CA LEU A 76 -12.20 5.46 -12.99
C LEU A 76 -12.27 6.04 -11.58
N THR A 77 -11.22 5.86 -10.77
CA THR A 77 -11.20 6.37 -9.38
C THR A 77 -11.00 7.89 -9.29
N SER A 78 -10.67 8.55 -10.40
CA SER A 78 -10.54 10.01 -10.48
C SER A 78 -11.79 10.71 -11.05
N MET A 79 -12.72 9.96 -11.63
CA MET A 79 -13.95 10.48 -12.25
C MET A 79 -15.06 10.63 -11.20
N GLU A 80 -15.79 11.74 -11.26
CA GLU A 80 -16.97 11.96 -10.42
C GLU A 80 -18.19 11.17 -10.92
N ASP A 81 -18.23 10.89 -12.22
CA ASP A 81 -19.29 10.23 -12.97
C ASP A 81 -18.94 8.79 -13.38
N ALA A 82 -17.98 8.17 -12.70
CA ALA A 82 -17.66 6.75 -12.93
C ALA A 82 -18.92 5.87 -12.76
N GLU A 83 -19.12 4.91 -13.66
CA GLU A 83 -20.25 3.99 -13.58
C GLU A 83 -19.88 2.67 -12.89
N LEU A 84 -20.83 2.06 -12.18
CA LEU A 84 -20.61 0.77 -11.52
C LEU A 84 -20.23 -0.30 -12.55
N GLN A 85 -20.86 -0.28 -13.73
CA GLN A 85 -20.61 -1.25 -14.79
C GLN A 85 -19.14 -1.24 -15.22
N ASP A 86 -18.55 -0.08 -15.47
CA ASP A 86 -17.14 0.06 -15.85
C ASP A 86 -16.19 -0.52 -14.80
N VAL A 87 -16.52 -0.33 -13.51
CA VAL A 87 -15.73 -0.86 -12.38
C VAL A 87 -15.85 -2.38 -12.31
N GLU A 88 -17.03 -2.93 -12.57
CA GLU A 88 -17.27 -4.38 -12.59
C GLU A 88 -16.59 -5.06 -13.80
N GLU A 89 -16.60 -4.42 -14.95
CA GLU A 89 -15.87 -4.87 -16.14
C GLU A 89 -14.37 -4.88 -15.87
N LEU A 90 -13.82 -3.81 -15.29
CA LEU A 90 -12.40 -3.77 -14.91
C LEU A 90 -12.04 -4.83 -13.86
N GLU A 91 -12.90 -5.04 -12.86
CA GLU A 91 -12.73 -6.10 -11.86
C GLU A 91 -12.64 -7.48 -12.51
N ALA A 92 -13.52 -7.78 -13.48
CA ALA A 92 -13.52 -9.05 -14.21
C ALA A 92 -12.25 -9.22 -15.08
N LEU A 93 -11.82 -8.16 -15.77
CA LEU A 93 -10.59 -8.17 -16.58
C LEU A 93 -9.34 -8.43 -15.71
N MET A 94 -9.24 -7.77 -14.55
CA MET A 94 -8.14 -7.98 -13.61
C MET A 94 -8.16 -9.41 -13.03
N GLN A 95 -9.34 -9.96 -12.71
CA GLN A 95 -9.47 -11.35 -12.26
C GLN A 95 -8.99 -12.34 -13.31
N SER A 96 -9.41 -12.16 -14.57
CA SER A 96 -8.95 -13.01 -15.67
C SER A 96 -7.44 -12.92 -15.89
N LEU A 97 -6.85 -11.72 -15.79
CA LEU A 97 -5.41 -11.55 -15.92
C LEU A 97 -4.63 -12.29 -14.82
N LEU A 98 -5.14 -12.28 -13.58
CA LEU A 98 -4.54 -13.01 -12.45
C LEU A 98 -4.53 -14.53 -12.66
N GLU A 99 -5.40 -15.12 -13.49
CA GLU A 99 -5.29 -16.55 -13.83
C GLU A 99 -3.95 -16.86 -14.53
N SER A 100 -3.38 -15.87 -15.20
CA SER A 100 -2.09 -15.96 -15.91
C SER A 100 -0.91 -15.30 -15.18
N LEU A 101 -1.20 -14.56 -14.11
CA LEU A 101 -0.25 -13.86 -13.24
C LEU A 101 -0.66 -14.00 -11.74
N PRO A 102 -0.80 -15.22 -11.20
CA PRO A 102 -1.48 -15.46 -9.92
C PRO A 102 -0.81 -14.78 -8.72
N ASP A 103 0.50 -14.58 -8.79
CA ASP A 103 1.31 -14.05 -7.69
C ASP A 103 1.76 -12.59 -7.93
N ASP A 104 1.16 -11.85 -8.88
CA ASP A 104 1.50 -10.43 -9.07
C ASP A 104 0.93 -9.59 -7.90
N PRO A 105 1.77 -9.02 -7.00
CA PRO A 105 1.28 -8.36 -5.80
C PRO A 105 0.59 -7.03 -6.11
N GLU A 106 1.08 -6.31 -7.12
CA GLU A 106 0.52 -5.01 -7.53
C GLU A 106 -0.85 -5.19 -8.17
N LEU A 107 -1.03 -6.19 -9.04
CA LEU A 107 -2.32 -6.51 -9.64
C LEU A 107 -3.32 -7.03 -8.61
N ASN A 108 -2.88 -7.85 -7.63
CA ASN A 108 -3.73 -8.26 -6.52
C ASN A 108 -4.18 -7.08 -5.65
N ALA A 109 -3.28 -6.14 -5.36
CA ALA A 109 -3.62 -4.91 -4.63
C ALA A 109 -4.53 -4.00 -5.44
N ALA A 110 -4.29 -3.86 -6.75
CA ALA A 110 -5.15 -3.10 -7.66
C ALA A 110 -6.56 -3.68 -7.74
N LEU A 111 -6.68 -5.01 -7.88
CA LEU A 111 -7.98 -5.69 -7.82
C LEU A 111 -8.68 -5.43 -6.48
N GLY A 112 -7.93 -5.48 -5.36
CA GLY A 112 -8.46 -5.09 -4.05
C GLY A 112 -8.94 -3.64 -3.98
N SER A 113 -8.23 -2.71 -4.61
CA SER A 113 -8.62 -1.32 -4.72
C SER A 113 -9.90 -1.16 -5.55
N THR A 114 -9.99 -1.80 -6.72
CA THR A 114 -11.19 -1.88 -7.57
C THR A 114 -12.39 -2.41 -6.78
N THR A 115 -12.24 -3.56 -6.11
CA THR A 115 -13.29 -4.15 -5.28
C THR A 115 -13.71 -3.22 -4.14
N SER A 116 -12.78 -2.50 -3.51
CA SER A 116 -13.11 -1.54 -2.46
C SER A 116 -13.84 -0.32 -3.03
N PHE A 117 -13.44 0.16 -4.21
CA PHE A 117 -14.06 1.30 -4.86
C PHE A 117 -15.54 1.05 -5.17
N LYS A 118 -15.95 -0.19 -5.51
CA LYS A 118 -17.37 -0.57 -5.66
C LYS A 118 -18.24 -0.17 -4.47
N SER A 119 -17.68 -0.04 -3.26
CA SER A 119 -18.44 0.39 -2.09
C SER A 119 -19.02 1.81 -2.18
N SER A 120 -18.44 2.70 -2.99
CA SER A 120 -18.97 4.06 -3.23
C SER A 120 -20.31 4.06 -3.96
N PHE A 121 -20.64 2.98 -4.68
CA PHE A 121 -21.91 2.81 -5.41
C PHE A 121 -23.05 2.25 -4.56
N TYR A 122 -22.77 1.90 -3.30
CA TYR A 122 -23.72 1.21 -2.41
C TYR A 122 -23.93 1.96 -1.09
N LEU A 123 -23.86 3.29 -1.11
CA LEU A 123 -24.04 4.14 0.08
C LEU A 123 -25.41 3.92 0.77
N ASP A 124 -26.44 3.56 0.01
CA ASP A 124 -27.79 3.22 0.46
C ASP A 124 -27.90 1.77 0.99
N ARG A 125 -26.92 0.91 0.70
CA ARG A 125 -26.92 -0.53 1.02
C ARG A 125 -25.73 -0.90 1.89
N LEU A 126 -25.82 -0.57 3.18
CA LEU A 126 -24.75 -0.76 4.18
C LEU A 126 -24.11 -2.16 4.15
N ALA A 127 -24.90 -3.22 3.94
CA ALA A 127 -24.37 -4.58 3.85
C ALA A 127 -23.42 -4.77 2.65
N LYS A 128 -23.79 -4.26 1.47
CA LYS A 128 -22.95 -4.31 0.26
C LYS A 128 -21.73 -3.41 0.39
N LEU A 129 -21.92 -2.17 0.86
CA LEU A 129 -20.82 -1.24 1.14
C LEU A 129 -19.77 -1.89 2.03
N SER A 130 -20.21 -2.45 3.16
CA SER A 130 -19.32 -3.10 4.13
C SER A 130 -18.65 -4.36 3.56
N LEU A 131 -19.37 -5.13 2.75
CA LEU A 131 -18.83 -6.32 2.10
C LEU A 131 -17.69 -5.96 1.15
N PHE A 132 -17.93 -5.05 0.20
CA PHE A 132 -16.97 -4.66 -0.82
C PHE A 132 -15.76 -3.94 -0.22
N SER A 133 -16.00 -2.97 0.68
CA SER A 133 -14.92 -2.27 1.38
C SER A 133 -14.01 -3.23 2.16
N ARG A 134 -14.58 -4.15 2.95
CA ARG A 134 -13.77 -5.13 3.72
C ARG A 134 -13.08 -6.14 2.83
N ARG A 135 -13.74 -6.60 1.76
CA ARG A 135 -13.15 -7.55 0.81
C ARG A 135 -11.93 -6.93 0.13
N GLY A 136 -12.08 -5.74 -0.44
CA GLY A 136 -10.99 -5.03 -1.10
C GLY A 136 -9.81 -4.75 -0.15
N ASN A 137 -10.10 -4.26 1.05
CA ASN A 137 -9.08 -4.04 2.08
C ASN A 137 -8.28 -5.32 2.43
N ARG A 138 -8.95 -6.47 2.58
CA ARG A 138 -8.25 -7.74 2.86
C ARG A 138 -7.36 -8.19 1.72
N MET A 139 -7.74 -7.93 0.47
CA MET A 139 -6.95 -8.27 -0.71
C MET A 139 -5.67 -7.42 -0.75
N MET A 140 -5.80 -6.11 -0.57
CA MET A 140 -4.65 -5.20 -0.48
C MET A 140 -3.73 -5.52 0.70
N ASP A 141 -4.31 -5.79 1.89
CA ASP A 141 -3.54 -6.17 3.08
C ASP A 141 -2.74 -7.45 2.86
N ARG A 142 -3.33 -8.44 2.17
CA ARG A 142 -2.65 -9.69 1.83
C ARG A 142 -1.52 -9.46 0.83
N ALA A 143 -1.77 -8.70 -0.24
CA ALA A 143 -0.77 -8.41 -1.25
C ALA A 143 0.48 -7.73 -0.66
N VAL A 144 0.29 -6.70 0.17
CA VAL A 144 1.41 -6.02 0.83
C VAL A 144 2.08 -6.91 1.89
N LYS A 145 1.31 -7.73 2.62
CA LYS A 145 1.90 -8.67 3.59
C LYS A 145 2.77 -9.73 2.91
N GLN A 146 2.37 -10.22 1.73
CA GLN A 146 3.10 -11.24 0.98
C GLN A 146 4.32 -10.68 0.26
N SER A 147 4.28 -9.40 -0.14
CA SER A 147 5.37 -8.75 -0.86
C SER A 147 5.60 -7.33 -0.33
N PRO A 148 6.19 -7.19 0.87
CA PRO A 148 6.31 -5.90 1.56
C PRO A 148 7.24 -4.90 0.86
N PHE A 149 8.10 -5.35 -0.06
CA PHE A 149 8.99 -4.50 -0.86
C PHE A 149 8.43 -4.20 -2.26
N ASN A 150 7.20 -4.65 -2.57
CA ASN A 150 6.51 -4.28 -3.79
C ASN A 150 5.83 -2.92 -3.60
N LEU A 151 6.50 -1.87 -4.10
CA LEU A 151 6.04 -0.49 -4.00
C LEU A 151 4.77 -0.25 -4.83
N GLY A 152 4.54 -1.01 -5.90
CA GLY A 152 3.28 -0.96 -6.65
C GLY A 152 2.08 -1.40 -5.81
N ALA A 153 2.20 -2.53 -5.11
CA ALA A 153 1.16 -3.02 -4.20
C ALA A 153 0.90 -2.04 -3.06
N ARG A 154 1.96 -1.47 -2.47
CA ARG A 154 1.86 -0.42 -1.45
C ARG A 154 1.21 0.84 -1.98
N LEU A 155 1.58 1.30 -3.18
CA LEU A 155 0.96 2.46 -3.80
C LEU A 155 -0.56 2.27 -3.95
N GLN A 156 -1.00 1.12 -4.47
CA GLN A 156 -2.43 0.81 -4.62
C GLN A 156 -3.16 0.81 -3.27
N ARG A 157 -2.61 0.14 -2.24
CA ARG A 157 -3.20 0.16 -0.90
C ARG A 157 -3.21 1.55 -0.29
N GLY A 158 -2.12 2.29 -0.48
CA GLY A 158 -1.92 3.63 0.05
C GLY A 158 -2.94 4.63 -0.48
N ILE A 159 -3.08 4.73 -1.81
CA ILE A 159 -4.07 5.63 -2.45
C ILE A 159 -5.50 5.22 -2.06
N SER A 160 -5.81 3.91 -2.08
CA SER A 160 -7.14 3.44 -1.73
C SER A 160 -7.50 3.83 -0.29
N CYS A 161 -6.58 3.58 0.66
CA CYS A 161 -6.78 3.92 2.07
C CYS A 161 -6.77 5.44 2.33
N ALA A 162 -5.98 6.22 1.57
CA ALA A 162 -5.98 7.68 1.65
C ALA A 162 -7.34 8.26 1.26
N ASN A 163 -8.04 7.62 0.30
CA ASN A 163 -9.38 8.01 -0.15
C ASN A 163 -10.53 7.50 0.72
N MET A 164 -10.27 6.63 1.70
CA MET A 164 -11.31 6.15 2.62
C MET A 164 -11.67 7.16 3.73
N PRO A 165 -12.94 7.23 4.16
CA PRO A 165 -13.34 8.04 5.30
C PRO A 165 -12.61 7.67 6.60
N ALA A 166 -12.32 8.66 7.44
CA ALA A 166 -11.55 8.50 8.68
C ALA A 166 -12.13 7.45 9.66
N PHE A 167 -13.47 7.28 9.70
CA PHE A 167 -14.12 6.30 10.58
C PHE A 167 -13.75 4.84 10.26
N LEU A 168 -13.26 4.54 9.06
CA LEU A 168 -12.76 3.22 8.69
C LEU A 168 -11.37 2.91 9.27
N LYS A 169 -10.68 3.90 9.85
CA LYS A 169 -9.37 3.75 10.51
C LYS A 169 -8.30 3.11 9.62
N ARG A 170 -8.33 3.43 8.32
CA ARG A 170 -7.38 2.92 7.31
C ARG A 170 -6.26 3.90 6.98
N ALA A 171 -6.38 5.18 7.38
CA ALA A 171 -5.41 6.23 7.06
C ALA A 171 -3.96 5.90 7.47
N ARG A 172 -3.76 5.24 8.62
CA ARG A 172 -2.42 4.78 9.05
C ARG A 172 -1.69 3.88 8.04
N TYR A 173 -2.42 3.06 7.29
CA TYR A 173 -1.81 2.22 6.25
C TYR A 173 -1.41 3.06 5.04
N ALA A 174 -2.20 4.09 4.73
CA ALA A 174 -1.86 5.03 3.68
C ALA A 174 -0.62 5.85 4.00
N VAL A 175 -0.48 6.31 5.25
CA VAL A 175 0.74 6.98 5.72
C VAL A 175 1.95 6.06 5.55
N GLU A 176 1.91 4.86 6.14
CA GLU A 176 3.02 3.89 6.07
C GLU A 176 3.43 3.60 4.61
N ASP A 177 2.46 3.31 3.74
CA ASP A 177 2.74 2.92 2.37
C ASP A 177 3.24 4.09 1.52
N LEU A 178 2.61 5.26 1.60
CA LEU A 178 2.95 6.40 0.75
C LEU A 178 4.23 7.10 1.20
N GLU A 179 4.57 7.07 2.50
CA GLU A 179 5.89 7.49 2.97
C GLU A 179 6.99 6.63 2.37
N LEU A 180 6.83 5.30 2.43
CA LEU A 180 7.82 4.37 1.88
C LEU A 180 7.92 4.50 0.36
N VAL A 181 6.80 4.63 -0.35
CA VAL A 181 6.82 4.88 -1.80
C VAL A 181 7.54 6.17 -2.12
N ARG A 182 7.23 7.28 -1.42
CA ARG A 182 7.89 8.58 -1.62
C ARG A 182 9.42 8.47 -1.42
N GLU A 183 9.84 7.80 -0.34
CA GLU A 183 11.26 7.64 0.01
C GLU A 183 12.02 6.83 -1.04
N GLN A 184 11.48 5.66 -1.43
CA GLN A 184 12.19 4.72 -2.29
C GLN A 184 12.14 5.08 -3.77
N VAL A 185 11.03 5.68 -4.23
CA VAL A 185 10.90 6.14 -5.61
C VAL A 185 11.73 7.41 -5.86
N GLY A 186 11.74 8.34 -4.91
CA GLY A 186 12.34 9.66 -5.10
C GLY A 186 11.82 10.33 -6.38
N ASN A 187 12.75 10.74 -7.25
CA ASN A 187 12.43 11.41 -8.52
C ASN A 187 12.32 10.46 -9.73
N ARG A 188 12.33 9.13 -9.52
CA ARG A 188 12.39 8.14 -10.62
C ARG A 188 11.29 8.30 -11.67
N PHE A 189 10.07 8.64 -11.26
CA PHE A 189 8.92 8.87 -12.15
C PHE A 189 8.62 10.36 -12.39
N GLY A 190 9.57 11.24 -12.05
CA GLY A 190 9.45 12.68 -12.24
C GLY A 190 8.57 13.40 -11.20
N LYS A 191 8.53 14.73 -11.34
CA LYS A 191 7.83 15.62 -10.41
C LYS A 191 6.33 15.38 -10.33
N GLU A 192 5.70 14.95 -11.43
CA GLU A 192 4.25 14.74 -11.50
C GLU A 192 3.82 13.55 -10.63
N PHE A 193 4.57 12.45 -10.69
CA PHE A 193 4.35 11.30 -9.81
C PHE A 193 4.64 11.63 -8.35
N LEU A 194 5.70 12.40 -8.08
CA LEU A 194 6.01 12.79 -6.71
C LEU A 194 4.91 13.70 -6.14
N GLY A 195 4.43 14.69 -6.90
CA GLY A 195 3.30 15.54 -6.52
C GLY A 195 2.03 14.74 -6.25
N PHE A 196 1.75 13.73 -7.07
CA PHE A 196 0.67 12.76 -6.84
C PHE A 196 0.80 12.02 -5.50
N VAL A 197 1.95 11.41 -5.23
CA VAL A 197 2.19 10.66 -3.99
C VAL A 197 2.11 11.59 -2.77
N GLU A 198 2.72 12.78 -2.85
CA GLU A 198 2.71 13.77 -1.78
C GLU A 198 1.31 14.31 -1.50
N PHE A 199 0.49 14.54 -2.54
CA PHE A 199 -0.89 14.95 -2.37
C PHE A 199 -1.72 13.91 -1.58
N TYR A 200 -1.63 12.63 -1.97
CA TYR A 200 -2.37 11.56 -1.27
C TYR A 200 -1.79 11.25 0.11
N LEU A 201 -0.49 11.42 0.31
CA LEU A 201 0.12 11.30 1.63
C LEU A 201 -0.36 12.41 2.58
N ALA A 202 -0.48 13.64 2.09
CA ALA A 202 -1.05 14.74 2.88
C ALA A 202 -2.52 14.49 3.23
N GLN A 203 -3.31 13.95 2.29
CA GLN A 203 -4.68 13.49 2.58
C GLN A 203 -4.71 12.38 3.63
N ALA A 204 -3.77 11.44 3.58
CA ALA A 204 -3.64 10.40 4.57
C ALA A 204 -3.30 10.96 5.96
N TYR A 205 -2.40 11.96 6.05
CA TYR A 205 -2.08 12.64 7.31
C TYR A 205 -3.29 13.33 7.92
N GLU A 206 -4.05 14.09 7.13
CA GLU A 206 -5.27 14.76 7.61
C GLU A 206 -6.24 13.74 8.23
N ARG A 207 -6.50 12.64 7.51
CA ARG A 207 -7.40 11.56 7.95
C ARG A 207 -6.83 10.74 9.10
N ASN A 208 -5.53 10.77 9.31
CA ASN A 208 -4.83 10.14 10.43
C ASN A 208 -4.66 11.09 11.62
N LYS A 209 -5.36 12.23 11.64
CA LYS A 209 -5.31 13.24 12.72
C LYS A 209 -3.93 13.90 12.87
N GLN A 210 -3.24 14.08 11.76
CA GLN A 210 -1.96 14.78 11.64
C GLN A 210 -2.11 16.02 10.74
N PRO A 211 -2.95 17.01 11.13
CA PRO A 211 -3.27 18.13 10.25
C PRO A 211 -2.07 19.04 9.94
N ASP A 212 -1.10 19.15 10.86
CA ASP A 212 0.10 19.95 10.65
C ASP A 212 0.98 19.34 9.54
N ASP A 213 1.21 18.03 9.58
CA ASP A 213 1.93 17.29 8.54
C ASP A 213 1.22 17.41 7.17
N ALA A 214 -0.11 17.35 7.17
CA ALA A 214 -0.92 17.55 5.97
C ALA A 214 -0.76 18.96 5.39
N ARG A 215 -0.82 20.00 6.23
CA ARG A 215 -0.66 21.41 5.81
C ARG A 215 0.73 21.67 5.21
N VAL A 216 1.78 21.15 5.84
CA VAL A 216 3.15 21.27 5.33
C VAL A 216 3.25 20.63 3.94
N LEU A 217 2.76 19.40 3.80
CA LEU A 217 2.93 18.66 2.56
C LEU A 217 2.04 19.19 1.42
N TRP A 218 0.77 19.54 1.69
CA TRP A 218 -0.03 20.24 0.68
C TRP A 218 0.50 21.62 0.35
N GLY A 219 1.10 22.35 1.30
CA GLY A 219 1.79 23.62 1.04
C GLY A 219 2.89 23.45 -0.02
N LYS A 220 3.75 22.45 0.16
CA LYS A 220 4.78 22.09 -0.81
C LYS A 220 4.19 21.75 -2.19
N VAL A 221 3.16 20.90 -2.23
CA VAL A 221 2.52 20.51 -3.51
C VAL A 221 1.84 21.71 -4.19
N ALA A 222 1.22 22.60 -3.42
CA ALA A 222 0.58 23.82 -3.93
C ALA A 222 1.57 24.78 -4.62
N GLU A 223 2.82 24.82 -4.18
CA GLU A 223 3.89 25.64 -4.78
C GLU A 223 4.59 24.95 -5.95
N SER A 224 4.34 23.66 -6.16
CA SER A 224 4.94 22.89 -7.25
C SER A 224 4.32 23.21 -8.62
N ASP A 225 5.10 23.00 -9.67
CA ASP A 225 4.66 23.04 -11.07
C ASP A 225 4.19 21.64 -11.51
N THR A 226 3.10 21.16 -10.92
CA THR A 226 2.45 19.86 -11.19
C THR A 226 0.94 20.03 -11.28
N ASP A 227 0.24 19.08 -11.91
CA ASP A 227 -1.23 19.13 -12.01
C ASP A 227 -1.92 19.00 -10.62
N TRP A 228 -1.17 18.53 -9.61
CA TRP A 228 -1.63 18.39 -8.23
C TRP A 228 -1.63 19.71 -7.44
N SER A 229 -0.97 20.76 -7.94
CA SER A 229 -0.91 22.07 -7.27
C SER A 229 -2.30 22.65 -7.00
N THR A 230 -3.20 22.58 -7.99
CA THR A 230 -4.57 23.11 -7.85
C THR A 230 -5.36 22.36 -6.78
N LYS A 231 -5.28 21.03 -6.77
CA LYS A 231 -5.95 20.19 -5.76
C LYS A 231 -5.40 20.46 -4.36
N ALA A 232 -4.09 20.62 -4.22
CA ALA A 232 -3.46 20.94 -2.94
C ALA A 232 -3.91 22.32 -2.40
N LYS A 233 -3.99 23.35 -3.27
CA LYS A 233 -4.52 24.67 -2.90
C LYS A 233 -5.97 24.61 -2.42
N GLN A 234 -6.79 23.75 -3.05
CA GLN A 234 -8.16 23.53 -2.61
C GLN A 234 -8.20 22.84 -1.25
N ALA A 235 -7.42 21.77 -1.05
CA ALA A 235 -7.36 21.05 0.21
C ALA A 235 -6.90 21.93 1.40
N LEU A 236 -5.93 22.82 1.19
CA LEU A 236 -5.47 23.79 2.20
C LEU A 236 -6.56 24.76 2.65
N ARG A 237 -7.56 25.05 1.82
CA ARG A 237 -8.68 25.93 2.21
C ARG A 237 -9.71 25.21 3.09
N SER A 238 -9.67 23.88 3.13
CA SER A 238 -10.65 23.05 3.83
C SER A 238 -10.17 22.46 5.16
N ILE A 239 -8.89 22.67 5.53
CA ILE A 239 -8.25 22.12 6.74
C ILE A 239 -7.93 23.18 7.79
#